data_AF-N1RX47-F1
#
_entry.id   AF-N1RX47-F1
#
_cell.length_a   1.000
_cell.length_b   1.000
_cell.length_c   1.000
_cell.angle_alpha   90.00
_cell.angle_beta   90.00
_cell.angle_gamma   90.00
#
_symmetry.space_group_name_H-M   'P 1'
#
loop_
_entity.id
_entity.type
_entity.pdbx_description
1 polymer ?
#
loop_
_entity_poly.entity_id
_entity_poly.type
_entity_poly.pdbx_seq_one_letter_code
_entity_poly.pdbx_strand_id
1 'polypeptide(L)'
;NEEAGDIISWLTRNSAISGGRCIIASSYAVYNILNRKLALNLRRELISRSQNTCLRPIFFYHRERFIVSFGRIPLIGSAIHSRSPDLSPVSKQQYQALDDIEHAARKVQLEIKTQPGDIHFINNFFILHRRDCFEDDDQVGEKQHLVRMRLQDDALHWDLPESLRNEWSKSFDGVSAKLWHVDSMPKGNFPLRSFPN
;
A
#
# COMPACT_ATOMS: atom_id res chain seq x y z
N ASN A 1 7.74 6.45 -4.88
CA ASN A 1 6.77 5.85 -5.81
C ASN A 1 6.67 4.38 -5.47
N GLU A 2 5.84 4.02 -4.49
CA GLU A 2 5.81 2.67 -3.92
C GLU A 2 4.42 2.03 -3.97
N GLU A 3 3.46 2.71 -4.59
CA GLU A 3 2.08 2.21 -4.73
C GLU A 3 1.96 1.30 -5.97
N ALA A 4 2.81 1.51 -6.98
CA ALA A 4 2.83 0.71 -8.21
C ALA A 4 3.33 -0.74 -8.00
N GLY A 5 2.60 -1.69 -8.58
CA GLY A 5 2.88 -3.12 -8.60
C GLY A 5 1.58 -3.92 -8.58
N ASP A 6 1.46 -4.92 -9.43
CA ASP A 6 0.25 -5.77 -9.51
C ASP A 6 0.17 -6.68 -8.28
N ILE A 7 1.33 -7.18 -7.87
CA ILE A 7 1.48 -8.02 -6.68
C ILE A 7 2.48 -7.34 -5.75
N ILE A 8 2.09 -7.20 -4.49
CA ILE A 8 3.00 -6.84 -3.41
C ILE A 8 3.33 -8.11 -2.66
N SER A 9 4.61 -8.32 -2.39
CA SER A 9 5.07 -9.45 -1.62
C SER A 9 6.06 -9.03 -0.56
N TRP A 10 6.13 -9.81 0.51
CA TRP A 10 7.14 -9.63 1.54
C TRP A 10 7.59 -10.98 2.10
N LEU A 11 8.90 -11.09 2.31
CA LEU A 11 9.54 -12.15 3.07
C LEU A 11 9.85 -11.63 4.48
N THR A 12 9.38 -12.36 5.48
CA THR A 12 9.75 -12.09 6.87
C THR A 12 11.11 -12.71 7.16
N ARG A 13 12.13 -11.88 7.40
CA ARG A 13 13.47 -12.30 7.81
C ARG A 13 13.61 -12.33 9.33
N ASN A 14 13.00 -11.37 10.01
CA ASN A 14 12.90 -11.34 11.46
C ASN A 14 11.61 -10.65 11.91
N SER A 15 11.12 -10.99 13.11
CA SER A 15 9.89 -10.45 13.69
C SER A 15 10.19 -9.46 14.83
N ALA A 16 9.27 -8.53 15.07
CA ALA A 16 9.31 -7.65 16.24
C ALA A 16 9.05 -8.46 17.53
N ILE A 17 9.42 -7.93 18.71
CA ILE A 17 9.09 -8.57 20.00
C ILE A 17 7.57 -8.60 20.18
N SER A 18 6.91 -7.47 19.87
CA SER A 18 5.48 -7.28 20.04
C SER A 18 4.88 -6.59 18.81
N GLY A 19 3.63 -6.91 18.50
CA GLY A 19 2.92 -6.33 17.37
C GLY A 19 3.46 -6.75 16.00
N GLY A 20 3.56 -5.80 15.07
CA GLY A 20 4.23 -5.99 13.76
C GLY A 20 3.46 -6.87 12.78
N ARG A 21 2.17 -7.07 13.05
CA ARG A 21 1.29 -7.94 12.25
C ARG A 21 1.05 -7.34 10.87
N CYS A 22 0.94 -8.22 9.88
CA CYS A 22 0.50 -7.87 8.54
C CYS A 22 -1.01 -7.86 8.52
N ILE A 23 -1.62 -6.71 8.25
CA ILE A 23 -3.06 -6.55 8.26
C ILE A 23 -3.53 -6.34 6.84
N ILE A 24 -4.45 -7.20 6.39
CA ILE A 24 -5.02 -7.16 5.05
C ILE A 24 -6.53 -7.01 5.12
N ALA A 25 -7.15 -6.39 4.13
CA ALA A 25 -8.59 -6.25 4.03
C ALA A 25 -9.04 -6.33 2.56
N SER A 26 -10.15 -7.03 2.31
CA SER A 26 -10.75 -7.09 0.98
C SER A 26 -11.33 -5.73 0.58
N SER A 27 -10.78 -5.12 -0.47
CA SER A 27 -11.25 -3.83 -0.98
C SER A 27 -12.69 -3.91 -1.52
N TYR A 28 -13.09 -5.08 -2.03
CA TYR A 28 -14.45 -5.33 -2.48
C TYR A 28 -15.45 -5.34 -1.31
N ALA A 29 -15.08 -5.99 -0.20
CA ALA A 29 -15.90 -5.99 1.00
C ALA A 29 -16.02 -4.58 1.60
N VAL A 30 -14.91 -3.82 1.62
CA VAL A 30 -14.89 -2.40 2.01
C VAL A 30 -15.85 -1.60 1.14
N TYR A 31 -15.74 -1.71 -0.18
CA TYR A 31 -16.63 -1.03 -1.12
C TYR A 31 -18.10 -1.38 -0.88
N ASN A 32 -18.43 -2.64 -0.61
CA ASN A 32 -19.81 -3.05 -0.32
C ASN A 32 -20.35 -2.45 0.98
N ILE A 33 -19.53 -2.37 2.04
CA ILE A 33 -19.90 -1.71 3.29
C ILE A 33 -20.15 -0.21 3.05
N LEU A 34 -19.28 0.42 2.26
CA LEU A 34 -19.41 1.84 1.92
C LEU A 34 -20.66 2.11 1.09
N ASN A 35 -20.92 1.37 0.00
CA ASN A 35 -22.10 1.61 -0.83
C ASN A 35 -23.43 1.38 -0.09
N ARG A 36 -23.46 0.48 0.91
CA ARG A 36 -24.67 0.28 1.73
C ARG A 36 -24.95 1.46 2.66
N LYS A 37 -23.91 2.21 3.04
CA LYS A 37 -24.00 3.38 3.94
C LYS A 37 -24.08 4.71 3.19
N LEU A 38 -23.36 4.82 2.08
CA LEU A 38 -23.26 6.00 1.23
C LEU A 38 -24.15 5.81 0.01
N ALA A 39 -25.38 6.34 0.06
CA ALA A 39 -26.20 6.51 -1.12
C ALA A 39 -25.44 7.41 -2.13
N LEU A 40 -24.90 6.80 -3.20
CA LEU A 40 -24.37 7.29 -4.49
C LEU A 40 -23.54 8.59 -4.60
N ASN A 41 -23.58 9.54 -3.66
CA ASN A 41 -23.19 10.93 -3.90
C ASN A 41 -21.71 11.24 -3.63
N LEU A 42 -20.93 10.31 -3.04
CA LEU A 42 -19.49 10.52 -2.76
C LEU A 42 -18.53 9.70 -3.63
N ARG A 43 -19.02 9.03 -4.69
CA ARG A 43 -18.14 8.31 -5.64
C ARG A 43 -17.18 9.23 -6.42
N ARG A 44 -17.44 10.55 -6.44
CA ARG A 44 -16.65 11.52 -7.23
C ARG A 44 -15.56 12.25 -6.43
N GLU A 45 -15.56 12.18 -5.10
CA GLU A 45 -14.66 12.98 -4.25
C GLU A 45 -13.61 12.16 -3.49
N LEU A 46 -13.63 10.83 -3.65
CA LEU A 46 -12.61 9.94 -3.11
C LEU A 46 -11.36 10.00 -3.98
N ILE A 47 -10.53 10.97 -3.66
CA ILE A 47 -9.40 11.44 -4.44
C ILE A 47 -8.13 10.74 -3.96
N SER A 48 -7.38 10.13 -4.89
CA SER A 48 -6.02 9.64 -4.73
C SER A 48 -5.07 10.46 -5.62
N ARG A 49 -3.76 10.42 -5.34
CA ARG A 49 -2.73 11.25 -5.98
C ARG A 49 -2.24 10.65 -7.29
N SER A 50 -2.02 11.50 -8.30
CA SER A 50 -1.02 11.28 -9.34
C SER A 50 0.04 12.40 -9.30
N GLN A 51 1.23 12.14 -9.84
CA GLN A 51 2.37 13.08 -9.82
C GLN A 51 2.11 14.42 -10.56
N ASN A 52 0.99 14.55 -11.29
CA ASN A 52 0.65 15.72 -12.11
C ASN A 52 -0.69 16.36 -11.71
N THR A 53 -0.83 16.81 -10.45
CA THR A 53 -1.95 17.64 -9.95
C THR A 53 -3.38 17.11 -10.18
N CYS A 54 -3.55 15.92 -10.76
CA CYS A 54 -4.84 15.40 -11.16
C CYS A 54 -5.39 14.48 -10.07
N LEU A 55 -6.58 14.85 -9.60
CA LEU A 55 -7.41 14.08 -8.69
C LEU A 55 -7.82 12.77 -9.38
N ARG A 56 -7.42 11.60 -8.87
CA ARG A 56 -7.88 10.31 -9.42
C ARG A 56 -8.82 9.59 -8.45
N PRO A 57 -9.76 8.76 -8.92
CA PRO A 57 -10.59 7.93 -8.05
C PRO A 57 -9.76 6.99 -7.15
N ILE A 58 -10.35 6.55 -6.04
CA ILE A 58 -9.82 5.44 -5.21
C ILE A 58 -10.27 4.08 -5.74
N PHE A 59 -11.54 3.99 -6.16
CA PHE A 59 -12.13 2.79 -6.74
C PHE A 59 -12.31 2.98 -8.24
N PHE A 60 -11.91 1.98 -9.00
CA PHE A 60 -12.01 1.93 -10.45
C PHE A 60 -12.79 0.69 -10.85
N TYR A 61 -13.50 0.81 -11.96
CA TYR A 61 -14.05 -0.33 -12.68
C TYR A 61 -13.58 -0.22 -14.13
N HIS A 62 -12.73 -1.15 -14.56
CA HIS A 62 -12.07 -1.08 -15.86
C HIS A 62 -11.93 -2.48 -16.44
N ARG A 63 -12.34 -2.67 -17.70
CA ARG A 63 -12.38 -3.98 -18.37
C ARG A 63 -12.97 -5.08 -17.49
N GLU A 64 -14.13 -4.82 -16.91
CA GLU A 64 -14.87 -5.74 -16.03
C GLU A 64 -14.17 -6.10 -14.72
N ARG A 65 -13.10 -5.38 -14.36
CA ARG A 65 -12.34 -5.60 -13.13
C ARG A 65 -12.52 -4.43 -12.18
N PHE A 66 -12.77 -4.76 -10.92
CA PHE A 66 -12.72 -3.81 -9.82
C PHE A 66 -11.26 -3.64 -9.38
N ILE A 67 -10.79 -2.39 -9.34
CA ILE A 67 -9.44 -2.03 -8.93
C ILE A 67 -9.55 -0.97 -7.83
N VAL A 68 -8.77 -1.14 -6.76
CA VAL A 68 -8.50 -0.10 -5.78
C VAL A 68 -7.09 0.43 -6.00
N SER A 69 -6.91 1.72 -5.79
CA SER A 69 -5.59 2.28 -5.58
C SER A 69 -5.68 3.38 -4.54
N PHE A 70 -5.25 3.03 -3.33
CA PHE A 70 -5.48 3.79 -2.12
C PHE A 70 -4.23 3.79 -1.24
N GLY A 71 -3.77 4.99 -0.89
CA GLY A 71 -2.79 5.21 0.16
C GLY A 71 -3.22 6.43 0.97
N ARG A 72 -3.40 6.28 2.29
CA ARG A 72 -3.83 7.39 3.15
C ARG A 72 -2.75 8.47 3.28
N ILE A 73 -1.53 8.06 3.60
CA ILE A 73 -0.41 8.96 3.92
C ILE A 73 -0.03 9.88 2.75
N PRO A 74 0.03 9.41 1.49
CA PRO A 74 0.23 10.30 0.34
C PRO A 74 -0.77 11.45 0.26
N LEU A 75 -2.01 11.25 0.75
CA LEU A 75 -3.11 12.20 0.65
C LEU A 75 -3.13 13.24 1.76
N ILE A 76 -2.87 12.84 3.00
CA ILE A 76 -2.98 13.74 4.16
C ILE A 76 -1.63 14.09 4.79
N GLY A 77 -0.57 13.36 4.42
CA GLY A 77 0.73 13.42 5.06
C GLY A 77 0.79 12.71 6.41
N SER A 78 1.97 12.69 7.01
CA SER A 78 2.22 12.28 8.39
C SER A 78 3.34 13.14 8.98
N ALA A 79 3.65 12.96 10.27
CA ALA A 79 4.78 13.62 10.90
C ALA A 79 6.13 13.33 10.21
N ILE A 80 6.23 12.20 9.50
CA ILE A 80 7.45 11.72 8.84
C ILE A 80 7.38 11.95 7.32
N HIS A 81 6.18 11.87 6.74
CA HIS A 81 5.93 12.05 5.32
C HIS A 81 5.11 13.32 5.08
N SER A 82 5.79 14.46 5.01
CA SER A 82 5.13 15.74 4.77
C SER A 82 4.32 15.73 3.48
N ARG A 83 3.10 16.24 3.55
CA ARG A 83 2.25 16.45 2.37
C ARG A 83 2.89 17.50 1.47
N SER A 84 2.86 17.26 0.15
CA SER A 84 3.38 18.25 -0.81
C SER A 84 2.57 19.55 -0.70
N PRO A 85 3.25 20.72 -0.65
CA PRO A 85 2.58 22.02 -0.53
C PRO A 85 1.79 22.40 -1.79
N ASP A 86 2.10 21.79 -2.93
CA ASP A 86 1.44 22.05 -4.22
C ASP A 86 0.04 21.43 -4.31
N LEU A 87 -0.38 20.67 -3.29
CA LEU A 87 -1.69 20.03 -3.25
C LEU A 87 -2.72 20.93 -2.60
N SER A 88 -3.91 20.97 -3.19
CA SER A 88 -5.06 21.64 -2.58
C SER A 88 -5.34 21.09 -1.17
N PRO A 89 -5.79 21.92 -0.22
CA PRO A 89 -6.19 21.47 1.12
C PRO A 89 -7.18 20.30 1.04
N VAL A 90 -7.02 19.31 1.92
CA VAL A 90 -8.00 18.21 2.03
C VAL A 90 -9.28 18.76 2.63
N SER A 91 -10.41 18.60 1.94
CA SER A 91 -11.73 19.04 2.43
C SER A 91 -12.20 18.18 3.60
N LYS A 92 -13.14 18.70 4.40
CA LYS A 92 -13.75 17.90 5.49
C LYS A 92 -14.42 16.62 4.96
N GLN A 93 -15.05 16.71 3.78
CA GLN A 93 -15.69 15.56 3.13
C GLN A 93 -14.66 14.50 2.72
N GLN A 94 -13.51 14.93 2.19
CA GLN A 94 -12.43 14.00 1.85
C GLN A 94 -11.86 13.32 3.10
N TYR A 95 -11.61 14.04 4.20
CA TYR A 95 -11.20 13.43 5.46
C TYR A 95 -12.20 12.39 5.96
N GLN A 96 -13.48 12.75 6.00
CA GLN A 96 -14.53 11.82 6.41
C GLN A 96 -14.55 10.57 5.54
N ALA A 97 -14.37 10.72 4.22
CA ALA A 97 -14.38 9.60 3.30
C ALA A 97 -13.15 8.68 3.48
N LEU A 98 -11.98 9.23 3.82
CA LEU A 98 -10.81 8.44 4.22
C LEU A 98 -11.06 7.65 5.51
N ASP A 99 -11.69 8.28 6.50
CA ASP A 99 -12.04 7.65 7.77
C ASP A 99 -13.09 6.54 7.60
N ASP A 100 -14.06 6.75 6.72
CA ASP A 100 -15.07 5.75 6.37
C ASP A 100 -14.44 4.51 5.73
N ILE A 101 -13.48 4.70 4.81
CA ILE A 101 -12.72 3.60 4.20
C ILE A 101 -11.98 2.82 5.27
N GLU A 102 -11.26 3.50 6.16
CA GLU A 102 -10.48 2.87 7.22
C GLU A 102 -11.39 2.11 8.19
N HIS A 103 -12.50 2.71 8.60
CA HIS A 103 -13.49 2.08 9.48
C HIS A 103 -14.14 0.86 8.82
N ALA A 104 -14.44 0.92 7.52
CA ALA A 104 -14.95 -0.22 6.76
C ALA A 104 -13.90 -1.32 6.62
N ALA A 105 -12.63 -0.97 6.36
CA ALA A 105 -11.53 -1.92 6.28
C ALA A 105 -11.32 -2.67 7.60
N ARG A 106 -11.36 -1.97 8.74
CA ARG A 106 -11.24 -2.59 10.08
C ARG A 106 -12.30 -3.64 10.37
N LYS A 107 -13.49 -3.55 9.77
CA LYS A 107 -14.56 -4.55 9.96
C LYS A 107 -14.33 -5.87 9.24
N VAL A 108 -13.47 -5.86 8.23
CA VAL A 108 -13.20 -7.00 7.34
C VAL A 108 -11.72 -7.35 7.29
N GLN A 109 -10.93 -6.77 8.18
CA GLN A 109 -9.49 -6.99 8.20
C GLN A 109 -9.16 -8.37 8.76
N LEU A 110 -8.13 -8.97 8.21
CA LEU A 110 -7.47 -10.15 8.75
C LEU A 110 -6.10 -9.73 9.25
N GLU A 111 -5.76 -10.18 10.46
CA GLU A 111 -4.48 -9.90 11.09
C GLU A 111 -3.62 -11.16 11.02
N ILE A 112 -2.52 -11.08 10.29
CA ILE A 112 -1.61 -12.18 10.06
C ILE A 112 -0.34 -11.93 10.88
N LYS A 113 -0.09 -12.82 11.84
CA LYS A 113 1.19 -12.88 12.53
C LYS A 113 2.16 -13.65 11.65
N THR A 114 3.29 -13.03 11.31
CA THR A 114 4.30 -13.64 10.45
C THR A 114 5.49 -14.13 11.26
N GLN A 115 6.11 -15.20 10.79
CA GLN A 115 7.31 -15.81 11.35
C GLN A 115 8.48 -15.71 10.37
N PRO A 116 9.74 -15.74 10.85
CA PRO A 116 10.90 -15.82 9.98
C PRO A 116 10.79 -16.97 8.97
N GLY A 117 10.96 -16.67 7.69
CA GLY A 117 10.78 -17.61 6.58
C GLY A 117 9.44 -17.49 5.86
N ASP A 118 8.42 -16.87 6.46
CA ASP A 118 7.13 -16.70 5.80
C ASP A 118 7.24 -15.75 4.60
N ILE A 119 6.59 -16.13 3.50
CA ILE A 119 6.48 -15.30 2.30
C ILE A 119 5.00 -15.11 1.99
N HIS A 120 4.62 -13.85 1.80
CA HIS A 120 3.27 -13.47 1.44
C HIS A 120 3.26 -12.81 0.07
N PHE A 121 2.26 -13.15 -0.75
CA PHE A 121 1.95 -12.49 -2.00
C PHE A 121 0.49 -12.03 -1.94
N ILE A 122 0.24 -10.75 -2.19
CA ILE A 122 -1.11 -10.20 -2.24
C ILE A 122 -1.32 -9.49 -3.57
N ASN A 123 -2.53 -9.61 -4.12
CA ASN A 123 -2.93 -8.82 -5.26
C ASN A 123 -3.23 -7.39 -4.81
N ASN A 124 -2.41 -6.45 -5.27
CA ASN A 124 -2.44 -5.06 -4.85
C ASN A 124 -3.69 -4.32 -5.34
N PHE A 125 -4.36 -4.82 -6.39
CA PHE A 125 -5.53 -4.17 -6.98
C PHE A 125 -6.81 -4.39 -6.19
N PHE A 126 -6.87 -5.33 -5.26
CA PHE A 126 -8.10 -5.57 -4.48
C PHE A 126 -7.88 -5.98 -3.02
N ILE A 127 -6.62 -5.99 -2.55
CA ILE A 127 -6.30 -6.16 -1.13
C ILE A 127 -5.68 -4.86 -0.60
N LEU A 128 -6.40 -4.19 0.30
CA LEU A 128 -5.80 -3.17 1.14
C LEU A 128 -4.87 -3.85 2.14
N HIS A 129 -3.73 -3.24 2.41
CA HIS A 129 -2.76 -3.75 3.35
C HIS A 129 -2.16 -2.63 4.19
N ARG A 130 -1.83 -2.95 5.43
CA ARG A 130 -1.07 -2.09 6.34
C ARG A 130 -0.27 -2.94 7.29
N ARG A 131 0.67 -2.31 7.98
CA ARG A 131 1.38 -2.90 9.10
C ARG A 131 0.78 -2.40 10.41
N ASP A 132 0.72 -3.27 11.41
CA ASP A 132 0.35 -2.90 12.78
C ASP A 132 1.50 -2.15 13.48
N CYS A 133 1.18 -1.47 14.58
CA CYS A 133 2.22 -0.93 15.47
C CYS A 133 3.07 -2.08 16.03
N PHE A 134 4.34 -1.82 16.33
CA PHE A 134 5.29 -2.82 16.81
C PHE A 134 6.38 -2.22 17.67
N GLU A 135 7.00 -3.06 18.49
CA GLU A 135 8.14 -2.71 19.33
C GLU A 135 9.29 -3.68 19.04
N ASP A 136 10.46 -3.13 18.72
CA ASP A 136 11.71 -3.86 18.52
C ASP A 136 12.54 -3.92 19.81
N ASP A 137 13.45 -4.89 19.91
CA ASP A 137 14.41 -4.97 21.02
C ASP A 137 15.72 -4.28 20.67
N ASP A 138 15.85 -3.00 21.02
CA ASP A 138 17.10 -2.29 20.82
C ASP A 138 18.25 -2.82 21.70
N GLN A 139 17.98 -3.55 22.79
CA GLN A 139 19.02 -4.12 23.67
C GLN A 139 19.60 -5.42 23.11
N VAL A 140 18.76 -6.25 22.48
CA VAL A 140 19.19 -7.53 21.89
C VAL A 140 19.61 -7.36 20.42
N GLY A 141 19.31 -6.20 19.81
CA GLY A 141 19.61 -5.92 18.40
C GLY A 141 18.66 -6.61 17.42
N GLU A 142 17.57 -7.18 17.94
CA GLU A 142 16.54 -7.88 17.19
C GLU A 142 15.50 -6.86 16.69
N LYS A 143 15.51 -6.58 15.39
CA LYS A 143 14.54 -5.70 14.73
C LYS A 143 13.69 -6.46 13.74
N GLN A 144 12.43 -6.06 13.57
CA GLN A 144 11.62 -6.58 12.49
C GLN A 144 12.27 -6.29 11.14
N HIS A 145 12.47 -7.33 10.35
CA HIS A 145 13.09 -7.23 9.03
C HIS A 145 12.20 -7.90 8.00
N LEU A 146 11.59 -7.09 7.14
CA LEU A 146 10.80 -7.53 6.00
C LEU A 146 11.50 -7.13 4.70
N VAL A 147 11.64 -8.07 3.77
CA VAL A 147 12.10 -7.79 2.40
C VAL A 147 10.88 -7.71 1.50
N ARG A 148 10.57 -6.52 0.99
CA ARG A 148 9.39 -6.29 0.13
C ARG A 148 9.76 -6.31 -1.35
N MET A 149 8.99 -7.03 -2.16
CA MET A 149 9.09 -7.00 -3.61
C MET A 149 7.77 -6.52 -4.23
N ARG A 150 7.88 -5.73 -5.29
CA ARG A 150 6.76 -5.28 -6.14
C ARG A 150 6.91 -5.99 -7.47
N LEU A 151 5.85 -6.64 -7.92
CA LEU A 151 5.89 -7.53 -9.07
C LEU A 151 4.81 -7.12 -10.07
N GLN A 152 5.12 -7.25 -11.34
CA GLN A 152 4.19 -7.17 -12.46
C GLN A 152 4.45 -8.38 -13.35
N ASP A 153 3.38 -9.02 -13.82
CA ASP A 153 3.47 -10.21 -14.67
C ASP A 153 3.55 -9.80 -16.14
N ASP A 154 4.61 -10.18 -16.84
CA ASP A 154 4.83 -9.77 -18.24
C ASP A 154 3.70 -10.24 -19.18
N ALA A 155 3.04 -11.37 -18.87
CA ALA A 155 2.00 -11.97 -19.71
C ALA A 155 0.57 -11.69 -19.20
N LEU A 156 0.38 -11.65 -17.88
CA LEU A 156 -0.93 -11.61 -17.23
C LEU A 156 -1.23 -10.27 -16.54
N HIS A 157 -0.35 -9.27 -16.62
CA HIS A 157 -0.62 -7.96 -16.04
C HIS A 157 -1.93 -7.39 -16.58
N TRP A 158 -2.59 -6.62 -15.71
CA TRP A 158 -3.88 -6.04 -16.05
C TRP A 158 -3.65 -4.82 -16.93
N ASP A 159 -4.49 -4.64 -17.95
CA ASP A 159 -4.58 -3.32 -18.59
C ASP A 159 -5.20 -2.35 -17.59
N LEU A 160 -4.46 -1.30 -17.22
CA LEU A 160 -4.86 -0.36 -16.18
C LEU A 160 -5.57 0.88 -16.76
N PRO A 161 -6.46 1.53 -15.98
CA PRO A 161 -6.94 2.87 -16.28
C PRO A 161 -5.78 3.82 -16.55
N GLU A 162 -5.97 4.77 -17.47
CA GLU A 162 -4.95 5.74 -17.87
C GLU A 162 -4.32 6.48 -16.68
N SER A 163 -5.14 6.82 -15.68
CA SER A 163 -4.70 7.51 -14.46
C SER A 163 -3.71 6.70 -13.60
N LEU A 164 -3.67 5.37 -13.72
CA LEU A 164 -2.73 4.49 -13.01
C LEU A 164 -1.55 4.06 -13.87
N ARG A 165 -1.77 3.95 -15.20
CA ARG A 165 -0.78 3.45 -16.17
C ARG A 165 0.56 4.17 -16.06
N ASN A 166 0.54 5.50 -15.96
CA ASN A 166 1.77 6.31 -15.85
C ASN A 166 2.63 5.93 -14.64
N GLU A 167 2.04 5.60 -13.49
CA GLU A 167 2.81 5.24 -12.29
C GLU A 167 3.43 3.85 -12.40
N TRP A 168 2.69 2.90 -13.00
CA TRP A 168 3.16 1.55 -13.28
C TRP A 168 4.27 1.54 -14.32
N SER A 169 4.06 2.21 -15.46
CA SER A 169 5.07 2.32 -16.52
C SER A 169 6.38 2.91 -16.02
N LYS A 170 6.33 3.98 -15.21
CA LYS A 170 7.54 4.54 -14.57
C LYS A 170 8.26 3.54 -13.66
N SER A 171 7.54 2.58 -13.09
CA SER A 171 8.09 1.62 -12.13
C SER A 171 8.63 0.35 -12.79
N PHE A 172 8.03 -0.11 -13.90
CA PHE A 172 8.32 -1.41 -14.50
C PHE A 172 8.85 -1.34 -15.94
N ASP A 173 8.54 -0.29 -16.71
CA ASP A 173 9.00 -0.16 -18.11
C ASP A 173 10.42 0.43 -18.19
N GLY A 174 10.93 0.98 -17.09
CA GLY A 174 12.25 1.59 -17.03
C GLY A 174 13.38 0.56 -17.00
N VAL A 175 14.42 0.76 -17.82
CA VAL A 175 15.69 0.02 -17.72
C VAL A 175 16.46 0.55 -16.51
N SER A 176 16.18 0.00 -15.33
CA SER A 176 16.97 0.27 -14.13
C SER A 176 18.13 -0.73 -14.01
N ALA A 177 19.24 -0.31 -13.39
CA ALA A 177 20.33 -1.22 -13.05
C ALA A 177 19.78 -2.33 -12.13
N LYS A 178 19.76 -3.57 -12.63
CA LYS A 178 19.31 -4.72 -11.86
C LYS A 178 20.39 -5.09 -10.85
N LEU A 179 20.21 -4.70 -9.59
CA LEU A 179 21.05 -5.13 -8.49
C LEU A 179 20.46 -6.39 -7.87
N TRP A 180 21.12 -7.54 -8.09
CA TRP A 180 20.75 -8.81 -7.49
C TRP A 180 21.66 -9.11 -6.31
N HIS A 181 21.09 -9.20 -5.11
CA HIS A 181 21.82 -9.70 -3.94
C HIS A 181 21.73 -11.24 -3.94
N VAL A 182 22.61 -11.90 -4.68
CA VAL A 182 22.66 -13.37 -4.81
C VAL A 182 23.30 -14.01 -3.57
N ASP A 183 24.26 -13.32 -2.96
CA ASP A 183 24.86 -13.76 -1.70
C ASP A 183 24.02 -13.32 -0.49
N SER A 184 24.12 -14.08 0.60
CA SER A 184 23.65 -13.63 1.91
C SER A 184 24.22 -12.24 2.16
N MET A 185 23.34 -11.28 2.45
CA MET A 185 23.71 -9.88 2.66
C MET A 185 24.97 -9.80 3.54
N PRO A 186 26.04 -9.11 3.09
CA PRO A 186 27.27 -9.01 3.87
C PRO A 186 26.96 -8.46 5.27
N LYS A 187 27.80 -8.75 6.27
CA LYS A 187 27.69 -8.25 7.66
C LYS A 187 27.80 -6.71 7.80
N GLY A 188 27.57 -5.96 6.72
CA GLY A 188 27.47 -4.51 6.72
C GLY A 188 26.09 -4.05 7.16
N ASN A 189 26.07 -2.99 7.95
CA ASN A 189 24.86 -2.37 8.48
C ASN A 189 24.07 -1.74 7.34
N PHE A 190 22.98 -2.37 6.93
CA PHE A 190 22.01 -1.74 6.04
C PHE A 190 21.02 -0.99 6.91
N PRO A 191 20.80 0.32 6.69
CA PRO A 191 19.79 1.03 7.43
C PRO A 191 18.43 0.41 7.08
N LEU A 192 17.90 -0.41 7.98
CA LEU A 192 16.49 -0.75 8.00
C LEU A 192 15.75 0.59 7.94
N ARG A 193 14.69 0.65 7.14
CA ARG A 193 13.85 1.85 7.18
C ARG A 193 13.31 1.97 8.59
N SER A 194 13.73 3.01 9.29
CA SER A 194 13.29 3.30 10.65
C SER A 194 11.79 3.60 10.72
N PHE A 195 11.16 3.93 9.58
CA PHE A 195 9.77 4.34 9.51
C PHE A 195 9.00 3.61 8.39
N PRO A 196 7.76 3.15 8.66
CA PRO A 196 6.82 2.78 7.60
C PRO A 196 6.42 4.01 6.76
N ASN A 197 5.84 3.75 5.58
CA ASN A 197 5.16 4.79 4.80
C ASN A 197 3.81 5.13 5.40
#